data_AF-A0A813SUX6-F1
#
_entry.id   AF-A0A813SUX6-F1
#
_cell.length_a   1.000
_cell.length_b   1.000
_cell.length_c   1.000
_cell.angle_alpha   90.00
_cell.angle_beta   90.00
_cell.angle_gamma   90.00
#
_symmetry.space_group_name_H-M   'P 1'
#
loop_
_entity.id
_entity.type
_entity.pdbx_description
1 polymer ?
#
loop_
_entity_poly.entity_id
_entity_poly.type
_entity_poly.pdbx_seq_one_letter_code
_entity_poly.pdbx_strand_id
1 'polypeptide(L)'
;MGSRSSRVKHTEWDLDRLAETSGLSRNEIDRLLIDFKQAAGRDGVLQMQEFIPLYSRLPGVQIYGTERMEEQARRIFRTFDRDNTNTLSFDEFLNVIVLVNHTLPRHDRIGYLIRQNSTEKQQHMNGMISSQYGHQILRRICDYYGSSTGQEHLYWKQIDPENRGYVTHEEFVNFISRHPDFNRK
;
A
#
# COMPACT_ATOMS: atom_id res chain seq x y z
N MET A 1 -14.12 25.90 -20.46
CA MET A 1 -12.73 25.42 -20.62
C MET A 1 -11.90 26.04 -19.52
N GLY A 2 -11.18 25.25 -18.73
CA GLY A 2 -10.39 25.75 -17.61
C GLY A 2 -9.84 24.59 -16.79
N SER A 3 -8.72 24.05 -17.26
CA SER A 3 -7.95 22.95 -16.68
C SER A 3 -7.67 23.15 -15.20
N ARG A 4 -8.11 22.20 -14.37
CA ARG A 4 -7.51 21.92 -13.06
C ARG A 4 -6.72 20.62 -13.16
N SER A 5 -5.60 20.68 -13.87
CA SER A 5 -4.54 19.70 -13.70
C SER A 5 -3.64 20.28 -12.61
N SER A 6 -3.90 19.89 -11.37
CA SER A 6 -2.97 20.05 -10.26
C SER A 6 -1.80 19.11 -10.50
N ARG A 7 -0.90 19.52 -11.41
CA ARG A 7 0.45 18.95 -11.53
C ARG A 7 1.16 19.20 -10.21
N VAL A 8 1.24 18.16 -9.39
CA VAL A 8 2.13 18.06 -8.23
C VAL A 8 3.53 18.42 -8.71
N LYS A 9 4.00 19.60 -8.30
CA LYS A 9 5.33 20.09 -8.65
C LYS A 9 6.34 19.24 -7.89
N HIS A 10 7.50 18.98 -8.51
CA HIS A 10 8.62 18.18 -8.01
C HIS A 10 9.20 18.54 -6.61
N THR A 11 8.56 19.44 -5.86
CA THR A 11 8.97 20.01 -4.57
C THR A 11 8.20 19.44 -3.36
N GLU A 12 7.19 18.58 -3.54
CA GLU A 12 6.27 18.19 -2.46
C GLU A 12 6.60 16.87 -1.74
N TRP A 13 7.48 16.01 -2.28
CA TRP A 13 7.85 14.76 -1.59
C TRP A 13 9.09 14.95 -0.72
N ASP A 14 8.87 15.00 0.59
CA ASP A 14 9.92 14.93 1.59
C ASP A 14 10.50 13.50 1.62
N LEU A 15 11.59 13.31 0.87
CA LEU A 15 12.26 12.00 0.73
C LEU A 15 12.81 11.49 2.06
N ASP A 16 13.19 12.38 2.97
CA ASP A 16 13.69 12.01 4.29
C ASP A 16 12.55 11.45 5.14
N ARG A 17 11.40 12.13 5.15
CA ARG A 17 10.19 11.60 5.78
C ARG A 17 9.73 10.28 5.17
N LEU A 18 9.81 10.14 3.84
CA LEU A 18 9.46 8.87 3.18
C LEU A 18 10.44 7.75 3.57
N ALA A 19 11.73 8.05 3.70
CA ALA A 19 12.74 7.09 4.16
C ALA A 19 12.46 6.62 5.59
N GLU A 20 12.24 7.56 6.50
CA GLU A 20 11.91 7.28 7.89
C GLU A 20 10.62 6.45 8.04
N THR A 21 9.60 6.78 7.26
CA THR A 21 8.29 6.12 7.41
C THR A 21 8.24 4.74 6.76
N SER A 22 8.84 4.59 5.57
CA SER A 22 8.83 3.35 4.78
C SER A 22 9.87 2.33 5.25
N GLY A 23 10.91 2.77 5.95
CA GLY A 23 12.05 1.93 6.31
C GLY A 23 13.02 1.68 5.15
N LEU A 24 12.79 2.30 3.99
CA LEU A 24 13.73 2.29 2.86
C LEU A 24 14.78 3.38 3.04
N SER A 25 15.98 3.17 2.50
CA SER A 25 16.98 4.22 2.47
C SER A 25 16.56 5.35 1.54
N ARG A 26 17.01 6.58 1.83
CA ARG A 26 16.81 7.74 0.95
C ARG A 26 17.26 7.46 -0.49
N ASN A 27 18.37 6.75 -0.65
CA ASN A 27 18.91 6.39 -1.97
C ASN A 27 17.99 5.42 -2.73
N GLU A 28 17.33 4.49 -2.04
CA GLU A 28 16.35 3.59 -2.66
C GLU A 28 15.12 4.38 -3.11
N ILE A 29 14.61 5.28 -2.26
CA ILE A 29 13.45 6.12 -2.60
C ILE A 29 13.77 7.05 -3.77
N ASP A 30 14.97 7.63 -3.80
CA ASP A 30 15.40 8.49 -4.92
C ASP A 30 15.43 7.72 -6.24
N ARG A 31 15.97 6.49 -6.25
CA ARG A 31 15.93 5.62 -7.44
C ARG A 31 14.50 5.27 -7.84
N LEU A 32 13.64 4.92 -6.89
CA LEU A 32 12.23 4.61 -7.16
C LEU A 32 11.48 5.82 -7.74
N LEU A 33 11.80 7.03 -7.27
CA LEU A 33 11.23 8.27 -7.80
C LEU A 33 11.69 8.55 -9.23
N ILE A 34 12.96 8.28 -9.54
CA ILE A 34 13.49 8.39 -10.91
C ILE A 34 12.79 7.40 -11.83
N ASP A 35 12.71 6.13 -11.42
CA ASP A 35 12.05 5.06 -12.18
C ASP A 35 10.56 5.37 -12.39
N PHE A 36 9.86 5.84 -11.35
CA PHE A 36 8.47 6.27 -11.43
C PHE A 36 8.30 7.40 -12.46
N LYS A 37 9.11 8.46 -12.38
CA LYS A 37 9.02 9.61 -13.29
C LYS A 37 9.33 9.21 -14.73
N GLN A 38 10.28 8.30 -14.92
CA GLN A 38 10.62 7.81 -16.25
C GLN A 38 9.47 7.02 -16.88
N ALA A 39 8.77 6.20 -16.10
CA ALA A 39 7.67 5.38 -16.61
C ALA A 39 6.35 6.17 -16.73
N ALA A 40 6.01 7.04 -15.78
CA ALA A 40 4.83 7.92 -15.84
C ALA A 40 4.98 9.03 -16.91
N GLY A 41 6.20 9.40 -17.27
CA GLY A 41 6.42 10.42 -18.29
C GLY A 41 5.88 11.80 -17.88
N ARG A 42 4.88 12.33 -18.59
CA ARG A 42 4.46 13.76 -18.51
C ARG A 42 3.17 14.02 -17.71
N ASP A 43 2.40 12.99 -17.42
CA ASP A 43 1.18 13.09 -16.62
C ASP A 43 1.46 12.91 -15.12
N GLY A 44 2.56 12.24 -14.78
CA GLY A 44 3.01 12.05 -13.40
C GLY A 44 2.24 10.98 -12.65
N VAL A 45 1.55 10.08 -13.37
CA VAL A 45 0.83 8.93 -12.82
C VAL A 45 1.18 7.67 -13.61
N LEU A 46 1.16 6.50 -12.97
CA LEU A 46 1.42 5.24 -13.64
C LEU A 46 0.13 4.56 -14.06
N GLN A 47 0.00 4.29 -15.35
CA GLN A 47 -1.04 3.41 -15.86
C GLN A 47 -0.62 1.93 -15.70
N MET A 48 -1.59 1.02 -15.79
CA MET A 48 -1.35 -0.43 -15.65
C MET A 48 -0.20 -0.93 -16.55
N GLN A 49 -0.17 -0.47 -17.81
CA GLN A 49 0.82 -0.90 -18.79
C GLN A 49 2.25 -0.41 -18.45
N GLU A 50 2.34 0.72 -17.74
CA GLU A 50 3.61 1.31 -17.28
C GLU A 50 4.05 0.70 -15.95
N PHE A 51 3.09 0.29 -15.12
CA PHE A 51 3.34 -0.35 -13.84
C PHE A 51 3.88 -1.78 -13.97
N ILE A 52 3.35 -2.59 -14.89
CA ILE A 52 3.81 -3.99 -15.10
C ILE A 52 5.33 -4.10 -15.29
N PRO A 53 5.98 -3.35 -16.21
CA PRO A 53 7.42 -3.45 -16.41
C PRO A 53 8.21 -2.94 -15.19
N LEU A 54 7.72 -1.93 -14.46
CA LEU A 54 8.34 -1.51 -13.20
C LEU A 54 8.25 -2.61 -12.14
N TYR A 55 7.07 -3.20 -11.98
CA TYR A 55 6.79 -4.25 -11.00
C TYR A 55 7.75 -5.43 -11.13
N SER A 56 8.03 -5.87 -12.37
CA SER A 56 8.98 -6.95 -12.66
C SER A 56 10.43 -6.69 -12.21
N ARG A 57 10.80 -5.42 -12.01
CA ARG A 57 12.16 -5.00 -11.62
C ARG A 57 12.29 -4.76 -10.12
N LEU A 58 11.18 -4.85 -9.38
CA LEU A 58 11.18 -4.53 -7.96
C LEU A 58 11.88 -5.60 -7.13
N PRO A 59 12.67 -5.19 -6.13
CA PRO A 59 13.29 -6.13 -5.20
C PRO A 59 12.20 -6.87 -4.40
N GLY A 60 12.30 -8.21 -4.36
CA GLY A 60 11.37 -9.07 -3.63
C GLY A 60 10.26 -9.72 -4.47
N VAL A 61 10.08 -9.30 -5.73
CA VAL A 61 9.14 -9.97 -6.65
C VAL A 61 9.78 -11.23 -7.21
N GLN A 62 9.24 -12.40 -6.85
CA GLN A 62 9.65 -13.68 -7.43
C GLN A 62 8.88 -13.95 -8.73
N ILE A 63 9.59 -13.96 -9.86
CA ILE A 63 8.99 -14.16 -11.18
C ILE A 63 8.75 -15.66 -11.41
N TYR A 64 7.56 -16.16 -11.06
CA TYR A 64 7.12 -17.54 -11.33
C TYR A 64 6.35 -17.66 -12.66
N GLY A 65 6.91 -17.09 -13.73
CA GLY A 65 6.31 -17.05 -15.07
C GLY A 65 5.56 -15.74 -15.38
N THR A 66 5.60 -15.32 -16.64
CA THR A 66 5.11 -14.01 -17.10
C THR A 66 3.61 -13.79 -16.85
N GLU A 67 2.77 -14.80 -17.10
CA GLU A 67 1.31 -14.69 -16.92
C GLU A 67 0.92 -14.49 -15.46
N ARG A 68 1.48 -15.29 -14.54
CA ARG A 68 1.20 -15.17 -13.09
C ARG A 68 1.69 -13.83 -12.53
N MET A 69 2.83 -13.34 -13.02
CA MET A 69 3.36 -12.04 -12.64
C MET A 69 2.44 -10.91 -13.10
N GLU A 70 1.93 -10.95 -14.33
CA GLU A 70 0.99 -9.94 -14.83
C GLU A 70 -0.32 -9.95 -14.06
N GLU A 71 -0.87 -11.12 -13.76
CA GLU A 71 -2.08 -11.23 -12.94
C GLU A 71 -1.88 -10.65 -11.54
N GLN A 72 -0.74 -10.94 -10.92
CA GLN A 72 -0.37 -10.37 -9.62
C GLN A 72 -0.21 -8.86 -9.69
N ALA A 73 0.51 -8.35 -10.69
CA ALA A 73 0.68 -6.92 -10.92
C ALA A 73 -0.67 -6.21 -11.12
N ARG A 74 -1.57 -6.78 -11.91
CA ARG A 74 -2.92 -6.24 -12.14
C ARG A 74 -3.75 -6.20 -10.86
N ARG A 75 -3.64 -7.24 -10.03
CA ARG A 75 -4.35 -7.31 -8.76
C ARG A 75 -3.83 -6.24 -7.80
N ILE A 76 -2.51 -6.14 -7.64
CA ILE A 76 -1.86 -5.14 -6.80
C ILE A 76 -2.24 -3.73 -7.27
N PHE A 77 -2.14 -3.46 -8.57
CA PHE A 77 -2.52 -2.16 -9.13
C PHE A 77 -3.94 -1.76 -8.73
N ARG A 78 -4.92 -2.66 -8.88
CA ARG A 78 -6.32 -2.39 -8.48
C ARG A 78 -6.50 -2.23 -6.98
N THR A 79 -5.71 -2.93 -6.16
CA THR A 79 -5.77 -2.81 -4.71
C THR A 79 -5.27 -1.45 -4.22
N PHE A 80 -4.32 -0.85 -4.94
CA PHE A 80 -3.64 0.38 -4.54
C PHE A 80 -4.10 1.64 -5.29
N ASP A 81 -4.83 1.50 -6.39
CA ASP A 81 -5.59 2.57 -7.05
C ASP A 81 -6.78 2.98 -6.15
N ARG A 82 -6.53 3.93 -5.23
CA ARG A 82 -7.49 4.28 -4.17
C ARG A 82 -8.68 5.05 -4.70
N ASP A 83 -8.47 5.84 -5.73
CA ASP A 83 -9.47 6.73 -6.32
C ASP A 83 -10.18 6.12 -7.54
N ASN A 84 -9.85 4.87 -7.90
CA ASN A 84 -10.33 4.17 -9.10
C ASN A 84 -10.09 5.00 -10.37
N THR A 85 -8.99 5.74 -10.42
CA THR A 85 -8.61 6.51 -11.61
C THR A 85 -8.07 5.61 -12.71
N ASN A 86 -7.84 4.32 -12.43
CA ASN A 86 -7.05 3.40 -13.25
C ASN A 86 -5.60 3.87 -13.41
N THR A 87 -5.11 4.68 -12.46
CA THR A 87 -3.73 5.18 -12.41
C THR A 87 -3.19 5.09 -10.99
N LEU A 88 -1.87 5.03 -10.83
CA LEU A 88 -1.21 5.11 -9.53
C LEU A 88 -0.42 6.40 -9.42
N SER A 89 -0.72 7.18 -8.39
CA SER A 89 0.15 8.26 -7.92
C SER A 89 1.46 7.71 -7.33
N PHE A 90 2.46 8.57 -7.12
CA PHE A 90 3.73 8.15 -6.52
C PHE A 90 3.56 7.57 -5.11
N ASP A 91 2.64 8.13 -4.31
CA ASP A 91 2.37 7.63 -2.96
C ASP A 91 1.73 6.23 -2.99
N GLU A 92 0.83 5.96 -3.94
CA GLU A 92 0.24 4.65 -4.15
C GLU A 92 1.26 3.65 -4.66
N PHE A 93 2.12 4.06 -5.59
CA PHE A 93 3.26 3.26 -6.06
C PHE A 93 4.20 2.91 -4.90
N LEU A 94 4.57 3.87 -4.05
CA LEU A 94 5.46 3.60 -2.91
C LEU A 94 4.82 2.63 -1.89
N ASN A 95 3.51 2.72 -1.67
CA ASN A 95 2.78 1.75 -0.86
C ASN A 95 2.89 0.32 -1.41
N VAL A 96 2.83 0.16 -2.73
CA VAL A 96 3.09 -1.12 -3.38
C VAL A 96 4.51 -1.58 -3.07
N ILE A 97 5.52 -0.73 -3.29
CA ILE A 97 6.93 -1.09 -3.08
C ILE A 97 7.18 -1.59 -1.67
N VAL A 98 6.72 -0.84 -0.66
CA VAL A 98 6.93 -1.22 0.73
C VAL A 98 6.26 -2.56 1.03
N LEU A 99 5.07 -2.82 0.50
CA LEU A 99 4.37 -4.07 0.76
C LEU A 99 5.09 -5.27 0.10
N VAL A 100 5.55 -5.12 -1.14
CA VAL A 100 6.22 -6.21 -1.89
C VAL A 100 7.66 -6.39 -1.48
N ASN A 101 8.29 -5.42 -0.82
CA ASN A 101 9.66 -5.53 -0.38
C ASN A 101 9.77 -6.45 0.85
N HIS A 102 9.98 -7.74 0.61
CA HIS A 102 10.12 -8.74 1.66
C HIS A 102 11.39 -8.63 2.51
N THR A 103 12.33 -7.72 2.19
CA THR A 103 13.47 -7.43 3.07
C THR A 103 13.03 -6.71 4.34
N LEU A 104 11.91 -5.97 4.29
CA LEU A 104 11.33 -5.32 5.45
C LEU A 104 10.50 -6.31 6.29
N PRO A 105 10.60 -6.25 7.62
CA PRO A 105 9.72 -7.02 8.51
C PRO A 105 8.26 -6.76 8.16
N ARG A 106 7.45 -7.82 8.13
CA ARG A 106 6.02 -7.71 7.81
C ARG A 106 5.31 -6.69 8.70
N HIS A 107 5.63 -6.71 9.99
CA HIS A 107 5.11 -5.77 10.96
C HIS A 107 5.28 -4.32 10.50
N ASP A 108 6.46 -3.98 10.00
CA ASP A 108 6.80 -2.61 9.59
C ASP A 108 6.12 -2.24 8.27
N ARG A 109 6.00 -3.19 7.33
CA ARG A 109 5.25 -3.01 6.08
C ARG A 109 3.77 -2.73 6.32
N ILE A 110 3.12 -3.55 7.15
CA ILE A 110 1.70 -3.38 7.50
C ILE A 110 1.51 -2.08 8.29
N GLY A 111 2.40 -1.78 9.23
CA GLY A 111 2.39 -0.52 9.97
C GLY A 111 2.53 0.71 9.06
N TYR A 112 3.43 0.65 8.07
CA TYR A 112 3.55 1.71 7.08
C TYR A 112 2.26 1.90 6.28
N LEU A 113 1.66 0.81 5.78
CA LEU A 113 0.42 0.88 5.03
C LEU A 113 -0.71 1.52 5.84
N ILE A 114 -0.84 1.18 7.12
CA ILE A 114 -1.84 1.81 7.98
C ILE A 114 -1.55 3.30 8.12
N ARG A 115 -0.32 3.69 8.48
CA ARG A 115 0.04 5.12 8.62
C ARG A 115 -0.24 5.93 7.35
N GLN A 116 0.07 5.39 6.17
CA GLN A 116 -0.16 6.04 4.88
C GLN A 116 -1.63 6.03 4.41
N ASN A 117 -2.47 5.22 5.03
CA ASN A 117 -3.90 5.20 4.76
C ASN A 117 -4.70 6.00 5.79
N SER A 118 -4.10 6.35 6.92
CA SER A 118 -4.74 7.13 7.97
C SER A 118 -4.85 8.59 7.53
N THR A 119 -6.05 9.02 7.16
CA THR A 119 -6.32 10.44 6.88
C THR A 119 -6.16 11.29 8.15
N GLU A 120 -5.82 12.58 8.03
CA GLU A 120 -5.68 13.50 9.19
C GLU A 120 -6.92 13.49 10.10
N LYS A 121 -8.13 13.38 9.51
CA LYS A 121 -9.39 13.27 10.25
C LYS A 121 -9.49 12.02 11.13
N GLN A 122 -8.75 10.96 10.82
CA GLN A 122 -8.75 9.67 11.53
C GLN A 122 -7.56 9.53 12.48
N GLN A 123 -6.52 10.35 12.34
CA GLN A 123 -5.40 10.44 13.28
C GLN A 123 -5.82 11.06 14.64
N HIS A 124 -6.98 11.72 14.70
CA HIS A 124 -7.49 12.38 15.91
C HIS A 124 -7.91 11.43 17.04
N MET A 125 -7.97 10.11 16.84
CA MET A 125 -8.24 9.16 17.93
C MET A 125 -6.96 8.53 18.50
N ASN A 126 -5.91 9.31 18.78
CA ASN A 126 -4.73 8.88 19.59
C ASN A 126 -4.13 7.51 19.21
N GLY A 127 -3.96 7.23 17.90
CA GLY A 127 -3.40 5.94 17.45
C GLY A 127 -4.39 4.76 17.43
N MET A 128 -5.69 5.04 17.51
CA MET A 128 -6.77 4.07 17.33
C MET A 128 -7.22 4.00 15.88
N ILE A 129 -7.62 2.80 15.46
CA ILE A 129 -8.19 2.44 14.17
C ILE A 129 -9.67 2.17 14.42
N SER A 130 -10.55 2.97 13.80
CA SER A 130 -12.00 2.72 13.85
C SER A 130 -12.40 1.52 13.00
N SER A 131 -13.54 0.90 13.30
CA SER A 131 -14.06 -0.24 12.56
C SER A 131 -14.21 0.03 11.06
N GLN A 132 -14.77 1.17 10.68
CA GLN A 132 -14.91 1.54 9.27
C GLN A 132 -13.55 1.58 8.56
N TYR A 133 -12.55 2.18 9.21
CA TYR A 133 -11.22 2.32 8.65
C TYR A 133 -10.47 0.97 8.63
N GLY A 134 -10.57 0.19 9.70
CA GLY A 134 -10.01 -1.15 9.79
C GLY A 134 -10.55 -2.10 8.73
N HIS A 135 -11.85 -2.05 8.44
CA HIS A 135 -12.45 -2.81 7.33
C HIS A 135 -11.88 -2.42 5.96
N GLN A 136 -11.65 -1.12 5.71
CA GLN A 136 -11.05 -0.66 4.46
C GLN A 136 -9.61 -1.19 4.29
N ILE A 137 -8.81 -1.14 5.36
CA ILE A 137 -7.44 -1.68 5.34
C ILE A 137 -7.46 -3.20 5.18
N LEU A 138 -8.29 -3.91 5.97
CA LEU A 138 -8.40 -5.36 5.92
C LEU A 138 -8.80 -5.83 4.53
N ARG A 139 -9.77 -5.19 3.88
CA ARG A 139 -10.16 -5.52 2.51
C ARG A 139 -8.96 -5.47 1.56
N ARG A 140 -8.15 -4.41 1.64
CA ARG A 140 -6.96 -4.26 0.79
C ARG A 140 -5.90 -5.31 1.08
N ILE A 141 -5.68 -5.62 2.35
CA ILE A 141 -4.72 -6.66 2.75
C ILE A 141 -5.21 -8.04 2.28
N CYS A 142 -6.49 -8.36 2.44
CA CYS A 142 -7.12 -9.57 1.89
C CYS A 142 -6.97 -9.64 0.36
N ASP A 143 -7.26 -8.54 -0.32
CA ASP A 143 -7.14 -8.39 -1.78
C ASP A 143 -5.68 -8.48 -2.25
N TYR A 144 -4.71 -8.14 -1.41
CA TYR A 144 -3.31 -8.38 -1.72
C TYR A 144 -2.95 -9.86 -1.55
N TYR A 145 -3.26 -10.45 -0.39
CA TYR A 145 -2.82 -11.80 -0.03
C TYR A 145 -3.59 -12.96 -0.70
N GLY A 146 -4.67 -12.68 -1.43
CA GLY A 146 -5.45 -13.79 -2.02
C GLY A 146 -6.50 -14.36 -1.11
N SER A 147 -6.88 -13.64 -0.06
CA SER A 147 -7.96 -14.07 0.83
C SER A 147 -9.30 -13.86 0.14
N SER A 148 -10.28 -14.70 0.50
CA SER A 148 -11.64 -14.60 -0.04
C SER A 148 -12.29 -13.28 0.34
N THR A 149 -13.02 -12.67 -0.61
CA THR A 149 -13.81 -11.45 -0.36
C THR A 149 -14.81 -11.67 0.77
N GLY A 150 -14.98 -10.70 1.66
CA GLY A 150 -15.90 -10.77 2.80
C GLY A 150 -15.28 -11.29 4.10
N GLN A 151 -14.04 -11.80 4.07
CA GLN A 151 -13.32 -12.24 5.26
C GLN A 151 -12.91 -11.07 6.18
N GLU A 152 -12.91 -9.82 5.69
CA GLU A 152 -12.55 -8.66 6.50
C GLU A 152 -13.44 -8.49 7.74
N HIS A 153 -14.71 -8.92 7.67
CA HIS A 153 -15.61 -8.87 8.81
C HIS A 153 -15.27 -9.90 9.88
N LEU A 154 -14.84 -11.09 9.44
CA LEU A 154 -14.42 -12.16 10.34
C LEU A 154 -13.09 -11.80 11.02
N TYR A 155 -12.14 -11.23 10.28
CA TYR A 155 -10.89 -10.75 10.86
C TYR A 155 -11.12 -9.60 11.83
N TRP A 156 -11.95 -8.60 11.47
CA TRP A 156 -12.24 -7.50 12.38
C TRP A 156 -12.84 -7.98 13.70
N LYS A 157 -13.78 -8.93 13.67
CA LYS A 157 -14.38 -9.52 14.88
C LYS A 157 -13.37 -10.25 15.77
N GLN A 158 -12.27 -10.75 15.19
CA GLN A 158 -11.18 -11.35 15.96
C GLN A 158 -10.24 -10.31 16.58
N ILE A 159 -10.05 -9.16 15.92
CA ILE A 159 -9.23 -8.06 16.44
C ILE A 159 -10.00 -7.29 17.53
N ASP A 160 -11.30 -7.11 17.36
CA ASP A 160 -12.21 -6.41 18.29
C ASP A 160 -13.31 -7.35 18.84
N PRO A 161 -12.94 -8.34 19.68
CA PRO A 161 -13.90 -9.33 20.20
C PRO A 161 -14.94 -8.70 21.13
N GLU A 162 -14.60 -7.57 21.75
CA GLU A 162 -15.47 -6.79 22.64
C GLU A 162 -16.40 -5.84 21.88
N ASN A 163 -16.27 -5.77 20.54
CA ASN A 163 -17.07 -4.90 19.67
C ASN A 163 -17.05 -3.43 20.13
N ARG A 164 -15.86 -2.94 20.51
CA ARG A 164 -15.64 -1.55 20.93
C ARG A 164 -15.84 -0.58 19.77
N GLY A 165 -15.72 -1.07 18.54
CA GLY A 165 -15.78 -0.28 17.31
C GLY A 165 -14.45 0.42 16.99
N TYR A 166 -13.40 0.16 17.78
CA TYR A 166 -12.05 0.66 17.59
C TYR A 166 -11.02 -0.30 18.19
N VAL A 167 -9.81 -0.30 17.62
CA VAL A 167 -8.65 -1.03 18.14
C VAL A 167 -7.39 -0.17 18.03
N THR A 168 -6.37 -0.47 18.82
CA THR A 168 -5.07 0.21 18.70
C THR A 168 -4.35 -0.21 17.42
N HIS A 169 -3.46 0.66 16.93
CA HIS A 169 -2.57 0.34 15.82
C HIS A 169 -1.76 -0.95 16.09
N GLU A 170 -1.29 -1.13 17.32
CA GLU A 170 -0.51 -2.30 17.71
C GLU A 170 -1.33 -3.60 17.69
N GLU A 171 -2.56 -3.60 18.24
CA GLU A 171 -3.46 -4.77 18.18
C GLU A 171 -3.71 -5.19 16.71
N PHE A 172 -3.99 -4.22 15.84
CA PHE A 172 -4.27 -4.47 14.43
C PHE A 172 -3.05 -5.03 13.68
N VAL A 173 -1.87 -4.40 13.84
CA VAL A 173 -0.64 -4.87 13.18
C VAL A 173 -0.22 -6.23 13.71
N ASN A 174 -0.31 -6.47 15.01
CA ASN A 174 0.04 -7.74 15.63
C ASN A 174 -0.84 -8.88 15.11
N PHE A 175 -2.14 -8.65 15.01
CA PHE A 175 -3.06 -9.64 14.45
C PHE A 175 -2.68 -9.99 13.01
N ILE A 176 -2.59 -8.99 12.12
CA ILE A 176 -2.31 -9.23 10.71
C ILE A 176 -0.95 -9.88 10.51
N SER A 177 0.06 -9.44 11.26
CA SER A 177 1.42 -9.96 11.11
C SER A 177 1.56 -11.44 11.49
N ARG A 178 0.70 -11.91 12.41
CA ARG A 178 0.71 -13.29 12.92
C ARG A 178 -0.33 -14.20 12.25
N HIS A 179 -1.33 -13.62 11.57
CA HIS A 179 -2.42 -14.40 10.98
C HIS A 179 -1.93 -15.27 9.80
N PRO A 180 -2.26 -16.58 9.75
CA PRO A 180 -1.80 -17.49 8.70
C PRO A 180 -2.13 -17.06 7.28
N ASP A 181 -3.30 -16.47 7.06
CA ASP A 181 -3.76 -16.03 5.73
C ASP A 181 -2.92 -14.89 5.15
N PHE A 182 -2.25 -14.11 6.01
CA PHE A 182 -1.32 -13.06 5.61
C PHE A 182 0.15 -13.51 5.72
N ASN A 183 0.37 -14.82 5.95
CA ASN A 183 1.68 -15.44 6.10
C ASN A 183 2.16 -16.19 4.85
N ARG A 184 1.54 -15.95 3.69
CA ARG A 184 2.01 -16.55 2.43
C ARG A 184 3.42 -16.02 2.12
N LYS A 185 4.36 -16.97 2.06
CA LYS A 185 5.75 -16.78 1.63
C LYS A 185 5.83 -16.77 0.12
#